data_AF-A0A9E5WKE6-F1
#
_entry.id   AF-A0A9E5WKE6-F1
#
_cell.length_a   1.000
_cell.length_b   1.000
_cell.length_c   1.000
_cell.angle_alpha   90.00
_cell.angle_beta   90.00
_cell.angle_gamma   90.00
#
_symmetry.space_group_name_H-M   'P 1'
#
loop_
_entity.id
_entity.type
_entity.pdbx_description
1 polymer ?
#
loop_
_entity_poly.entity_id
_entity_poly.type
_entity_poly.pdbx_seq_one_letter_code
_entity_poly.pdbx_strand_id
1 'polypeptide(L)'
;MQITRRLLGSPRLRAAGVIVAILAMGIASCRSTHNPRVTKLQDGWPKGHAAFQQTSFVMRKVAIPQVPEAEYVDDVELCMMCHEAYANYMEKNVHRGLREGQSCEACHGPASRHLETRGKEPGLILSFKTLSAREKSAICMKCHEEDDCSPGAQFRASRHAQKGV
;
A
#
# COMPACT_ATOMS: atom_id res chain seq x y z
N MET A 1 -16.84 42.02 -78.88
CA MET A 1 -17.87 41.59 -77.91
C MET A 1 -17.17 41.34 -76.59
N GLN A 2 -17.19 42.33 -75.69
CA GLN A 2 -16.38 42.36 -74.47
C GLN A 2 -17.10 41.65 -73.32
N ILE A 3 -16.47 40.61 -72.77
CA ILE A 3 -16.92 39.88 -71.59
C ILE A 3 -16.46 40.67 -70.36
N THR A 4 -17.38 41.37 -69.69
CA THR A 4 -17.08 42.10 -68.45
C THR A 4 -17.15 41.15 -67.25
N ARG A 5 -16.01 40.96 -66.59
CA ARG A 5 -15.85 40.23 -65.33
C ARG A 5 -16.56 41.01 -64.21
N ARG A 6 -17.68 40.52 -63.69
CA ARG A 6 -18.24 40.97 -62.41
C ARG A 6 -17.48 40.27 -61.27
N LEU A 7 -16.76 41.08 -60.49
CA LEU A 7 -16.10 40.69 -59.25
C LEU A 7 -17.17 40.30 -58.21
N LEU A 8 -17.21 39.03 -57.80
CA LEU A 8 -17.90 38.63 -56.57
C LEU A 8 -16.97 38.99 -55.39
N GLY A 9 -17.44 39.89 -54.52
CA GLY A 9 -16.77 40.22 -53.27
C GLY A 9 -16.76 39.02 -52.32
N SER A 10 -15.61 38.76 -51.69
CA SER A 10 -15.46 37.77 -50.65
C SER A 10 -16.28 38.14 -49.41
N PRO A 11 -16.98 37.19 -48.77
CA PRO A 11 -17.61 37.46 -47.49
C PRO A 11 -16.50 37.59 -46.45
N ARG A 12 -16.27 38.81 -45.97
CA ARG A 12 -15.47 39.04 -44.76
C ARG A 12 -16.22 38.43 -43.58
N LEU A 13 -15.98 37.16 -43.27
CA LEU A 13 -16.34 36.61 -41.97
C LEU A 13 -15.62 37.44 -40.91
N ARG A 14 -16.40 38.19 -40.14
CA ARG A 14 -15.91 39.03 -39.04
C ARG A 14 -15.38 38.11 -37.94
N ALA A 15 -14.07 37.86 -37.95
CA ALA A 15 -13.34 37.12 -36.91
C ALA A 15 -13.61 37.65 -35.47
N ALA A 16 -14.07 38.90 -35.35
CA ALA A 16 -14.49 39.50 -34.07
C ALA A 16 -15.71 38.81 -33.42
N GLY A 17 -16.62 38.21 -34.20
CA GLY A 17 -17.83 37.57 -33.65
C GLY A 17 -17.55 36.26 -32.89
N VAL A 18 -16.54 35.51 -33.33
CA VAL A 18 -16.17 34.21 -32.74
C VAL A 18 -15.40 34.40 -31.43
N ILE A 19 -14.54 35.43 -31.34
CA ILE A 19 -13.75 35.71 -30.12
C ILE A 19 -14.66 36.24 -28.99
N VAL A 20 -15.68 37.04 -29.30
CA VAL A 20 -16.66 37.52 -28.29
C VAL A 20 -17.53 36.39 -27.75
N ALA A 21 -17.90 35.41 -28.59
CA ALA A 21 -18.67 34.24 -28.15
C ALA A 21 -17.86 33.32 -27.22
N ILE A 22 -16.57 33.12 -27.49
CA ILE A 22 -15.67 32.31 -26.64
C ILE A 22 -15.41 32.99 -25.29
N LEU A 23 -15.25 34.31 -25.26
CA LEU A 23 -15.12 35.06 -24.01
C LEU A 23 -16.41 35.05 -23.16
N ALA A 24 -17.59 35.11 -23.79
CA ALA A 24 -18.86 35.06 -23.08
C ALA A 24 -19.17 33.69 -22.43
N MET A 25 -18.70 32.58 -23.02
CA MET A 25 -18.87 31.24 -22.43
C MET A 25 -17.88 30.94 -21.29
N GLY A 26 -16.80 31.73 -21.12
CA GLY A 26 -15.83 31.56 -20.02
C GLY A 26 -16.28 32.16 -18.68
N ILE A 27 -17.18 33.14 -18.68
CA ILE A 27 -17.61 33.86 -17.46
C ILE A 27 -18.86 33.25 -16.81
N ALA A 28 -19.64 32.45 -17.55
CA ALA A 28 -20.82 31.76 -17.03
C ALA A 28 -20.47 30.59 -16.09
N SER A 29 -19.25 30.04 -16.18
CA SER A 29 -18.80 28.91 -15.36
C SER A 29 -18.44 29.31 -13.92
N CYS A 30 -18.17 30.59 -13.64
CA CYS A 30 -17.76 31.06 -12.31
C CYS A 30 -18.92 31.67 -11.50
N ARG A 31 -20.12 31.76 -12.07
CA ARG A 31 -21.32 32.27 -11.38
C ARG A 31 -22.44 31.25 -11.31
N SER A 32 -22.12 29.97 -11.50
CA SER A 32 -22.94 28.90 -10.93
C SER A 32 -22.83 29.06 -9.41
N THR A 33 -23.84 29.70 -8.81
CA THR A 33 -24.08 29.54 -7.39
C THR A 33 -24.31 28.04 -7.22
N HIS A 34 -23.27 27.30 -6.83
CA HIS A 34 -23.47 26.05 -6.14
C HIS A 34 -24.32 26.45 -4.94
N ASN A 35 -25.63 26.28 -5.06
CA ASN A 35 -26.51 26.27 -3.92
C ASN A 35 -25.92 25.17 -3.05
N PRO A 36 -25.27 25.47 -1.91
CA PRO A 36 -24.91 24.44 -0.99
C PRO A 36 -26.22 24.15 -0.26
N ARG A 37 -27.18 23.53 -0.97
CA ARG A 37 -27.90 22.42 -0.37
C ARG A 37 -26.85 21.36 -0.14
N VAL A 38 -26.00 21.60 0.86
CA VAL A 38 -25.67 20.59 1.85
C VAL A 38 -27.05 20.22 2.41
N THR A 39 -27.78 19.38 1.68
CA THR A 39 -28.63 18.41 2.36
C THR A 39 -27.70 17.85 3.41
N LYS A 40 -27.97 18.14 4.69
CA LYS A 40 -27.26 17.52 5.81
C LYS A 40 -27.06 16.08 5.39
N LEU A 41 -25.80 15.68 5.22
CA LEU A 41 -25.47 14.31 4.88
C LEU A 41 -26.20 13.50 5.95
N GLN A 42 -27.29 12.83 5.57
CA GLN A 42 -28.00 12.00 6.52
C GLN A 42 -26.99 11.00 7.06
N ASP A 43 -27.03 10.70 8.35
CA ASP A 43 -26.11 9.74 8.93
C ASP A 43 -26.14 8.45 8.10
N GLY A 44 -24.98 8.08 7.54
CA GLY A 44 -24.82 6.94 6.64
C GLY A 44 -24.95 7.22 5.13
N TRP A 45 -24.65 8.42 4.63
CA TRP A 45 -24.47 8.65 3.18
C TRP A 45 -22.99 8.80 2.76
N PRO A 46 -22.52 8.18 1.66
CA PRO A 46 -23.27 7.33 0.73
C PRO A 46 -23.77 6.06 1.43
N LYS A 47 -25.09 5.80 1.34
CA LYS A 47 -25.62 4.49 1.68
C LYS A 47 -25.04 3.59 0.60
N GLY A 48 -23.99 2.83 0.93
CA GLY A 48 -23.39 1.89 -0.01
C GLY A 48 -24.53 1.18 -0.74
N HIS A 49 -24.50 1.20 -2.07
CA HIS A 49 -25.53 0.52 -2.85
C HIS A 49 -25.69 -0.87 -2.25
N ALA A 50 -26.89 -1.25 -1.82
CA ALA A 50 -27.12 -2.50 -1.09
C ALA A 50 -26.62 -3.75 -1.85
N ALA A 51 -26.28 -3.60 -3.13
CA ALA A 51 -25.62 -4.57 -3.98
C ALA A 51 -24.13 -4.84 -3.64
N PHE A 52 -23.44 -4.00 -2.87
CA PHE A 52 -22.04 -4.21 -2.49
C PHE A 52 -21.86 -4.03 -1.00
N GLN A 53 -22.07 -5.14 -0.30
CA GLN A 53 -21.54 -5.31 1.03
C GLN A 53 -20.08 -5.72 0.86
N GLN A 54 -19.16 -4.97 1.47
CA GLN A 54 -17.79 -5.44 1.62
C GLN A 54 -17.87 -6.81 2.28
N THR A 55 -17.37 -7.85 1.61
CA THR A 55 -17.31 -9.17 2.23
C THR A 55 -16.33 -9.08 3.39
N SER A 56 -16.85 -9.06 4.61
CA SER A 56 -16.03 -9.16 5.80
C SER A 56 -15.68 -10.63 6.02
N PHE A 57 -14.39 -10.93 6.10
CA PHE A 57 -13.93 -12.25 6.48
C PHE A 57 -13.62 -12.29 7.97
N VAL A 58 -13.77 -13.47 8.57
CA VAL A 58 -13.31 -13.70 9.93
C VAL A 58 -11.81 -13.42 10.01
N MET A 59 -11.37 -12.66 11.01
CA MET A 59 -9.96 -12.41 11.27
C MET A 59 -9.22 -13.74 11.51
N ARG A 60 -8.22 -14.05 10.69
CA ARG A 60 -7.39 -15.26 10.85
C ARG A 60 -6.08 -14.93 11.54
N LYS A 61 -5.90 -15.41 12.78
CA LYS A 61 -4.62 -15.38 13.50
C LYS A 61 -4.01 -16.78 13.57
N VAL A 62 -2.70 -16.89 13.36
CA VAL A 62 -1.90 -18.11 13.57
C VAL A 62 -0.72 -17.72 14.46
N ALA A 63 -0.33 -18.63 15.35
CA ALA A 63 0.84 -18.44 16.20
C ALA A 63 2.12 -18.55 15.37
N ILE A 64 3.13 -17.75 15.69
CA ILE A 64 4.45 -17.87 15.07
C ILE A 64 5.14 -19.07 15.72
N PRO A 65 5.72 -20.01 14.94
CA PRO A 65 6.48 -21.11 15.48
C PRO A 65 7.59 -20.62 16.43
N GLN A 66 7.80 -21.35 17.51
CA GLN A 66 8.86 -21.07 18.46
C GLN A 66 9.98 -22.09 18.26
N VAL A 67 11.23 -21.65 18.36
CA VAL A 67 12.38 -22.56 18.41
C VAL A 67 12.57 -22.98 19.87
N PRO A 68 12.44 -24.27 20.21
CA PRO A 68 12.58 -24.72 21.59
C PRO A 68 13.96 -24.35 22.15
N GLU A 69 13.99 -23.89 23.40
CA GLU A 69 15.21 -23.61 24.16
C GLU A 69 16.13 -22.57 23.49
N ALA A 70 15.60 -21.75 22.59
CA ALA A 70 16.32 -20.65 21.97
C ALA A 70 16.02 -19.32 22.68
N GLU A 71 17.07 -18.51 22.80
CA GLU A 71 17.05 -17.18 23.39
C GLU A 71 17.42 -16.14 22.34
N TYR A 72 16.96 -14.90 22.55
CA TYR A 72 17.34 -13.74 21.76
C TYR A 72 18.78 -13.36 22.07
N VAL A 73 19.54 -13.05 21.04
CA VAL A 73 20.96 -12.70 21.12
C VAL A 73 21.14 -11.20 21.00
N ASP A 74 20.29 -10.54 20.19
CA ASP A 74 20.21 -9.11 19.96
C ASP A 74 21.54 -8.47 19.50
N ASP A 75 22.34 -9.22 18.72
CA ASP A 75 23.65 -8.81 18.19
C ASP A 75 23.70 -8.98 16.65
N VAL A 76 23.71 -7.86 15.93
CA VAL A 76 23.71 -7.84 14.45
C VAL A 76 25.10 -8.16 13.91
N GLU A 77 26.13 -7.65 14.56
CA GLU A 77 27.52 -7.82 14.20
C GLU A 77 27.89 -9.31 14.21
N LEU A 78 27.40 -10.07 15.20
CA LEU A 78 27.58 -11.52 15.28
C LEU A 78 26.92 -12.24 14.11
N CYS A 79 25.72 -11.81 13.70
CA CYS A 79 25.03 -12.34 12.53
C CYS A 79 25.84 -12.08 11.24
N MET A 80 26.40 -10.87 11.12
CA MET A 80 27.16 -10.41 9.95
C MET A 80 28.45 -11.18 9.71
N MET A 81 29.06 -11.77 10.75
CA MET A 81 30.26 -12.60 10.58
C MET A 81 30.05 -13.76 9.59
N CYS A 82 28.82 -14.23 9.40
CA CYS A 82 28.46 -15.25 8.41
C CYS A 82 27.46 -14.75 7.34
N HIS A 83 26.66 -13.72 7.67
CA HIS A 83 25.54 -13.25 6.86
C HIS A 83 25.68 -11.79 6.39
N GLU A 84 26.90 -11.31 6.20
CA GLU A 84 27.21 -9.94 5.76
C GLU A 84 26.37 -9.48 4.56
N ALA A 85 26.22 -10.35 3.53
CA ALA A 85 25.44 -10.02 2.35
C ALA A 85 23.96 -9.70 2.66
N TYR A 86 23.37 -10.39 3.63
CA TYR A 86 21.98 -10.16 4.04
C TYR A 86 21.83 -8.88 4.85
N ALA A 87 22.78 -8.58 5.74
CA ALA A 87 22.79 -7.32 6.48
C ALA A 87 22.94 -6.13 5.53
N ASN A 88 23.87 -6.20 4.57
CA ASN A 88 24.06 -5.18 3.54
C ASN A 88 22.82 -4.96 2.67
N TYR A 89 22.03 -6.00 2.43
CA TYR A 89 20.73 -5.89 1.74
C TYR A 89 19.67 -5.25 2.64
N MET A 90 19.65 -5.58 3.93
CA MET A 90 18.68 -5.04 4.88
C MET A 90 18.81 -3.53 5.03
N GLU A 91 20.04 -3.03 5.14
CA GLU A 91 20.36 -1.60 5.19
C GLU A 91 19.85 -0.80 3.98
N LYS A 92 19.61 -1.47 2.85
CA LYS A 92 19.18 -0.85 1.60
C LYS A 92 17.68 -0.95 1.33
N ASN A 93 16.90 -1.58 2.21
CA ASN A 93 15.48 -1.78 1.97
C ASN A 93 14.58 -0.95 2.92
N VAL A 94 13.26 -1.18 2.85
CA VAL A 94 12.25 -0.44 3.62
C VAL A 94 12.28 -0.73 5.12
N HIS A 95 12.90 -1.84 5.52
CA HIS A 95 13.07 -2.27 6.91
C HIS A 95 14.44 -1.86 7.49
N ARG A 96 15.25 -1.07 6.77
CA ARG A 96 16.43 -0.44 7.37
C ARG A 96 16.01 0.40 8.58
N GLY A 97 16.81 0.40 9.65
CA GLY A 97 16.43 1.12 10.87
C GLY A 97 15.09 0.64 11.43
N LEU A 98 14.87 -0.68 11.45
CA LEU A 98 13.81 -1.31 12.25
C LEU A 98 13.83 -0.71 13.67
N ARG A 99 12.70 -0.78 14.41
CA ARG A 99 12.58 -0.15 15.74
C ARG A 99 13.84 -0.42 16.58
N GLU A 100 14.31 0.59 17.30
CA GLU A 100 15.58 0.53 18.02
C GLU A 100 15.68 -0.75 18.88
N GLY A 101 16.79 -1.49 18.72
CA GLY A 101 16.99 -2.81 19.32
C GLY A 101 16.40 -3.99 18.54
N GLN A 102 15.83 -3.78 17.35
CA GLN A 102 15.33 -4.85 16.48
C GLN A 102 16.16 -4.98 15.21
N SER A 103 16.42 -6.23 14.81
CA SER A 103 17.22 -6.51 13.62
C SER A 103 16.81 -7.84 12.96
N CYS A 104 17.72 -8.81 12.87
CA CYS A 104 17.53 -10.11 12.25
C CYS A 104 16.46 -10.93 13.00
N GLU A 105 16.59 -11.03 14.32
CA GLU A 105 15.74 -11.88 15.17
C GLU A 105 14.29 -11.36 15.31
N ALA A 106 14.05 -10.10 14.95
CA ALA A 106 12.70 -9.53 14.93
C ALA A 106 11.75 -10.32 14.01
N CYS A 107 12.29 -10.79 12.88
CA CYS A 107 11.60 -11.63 11.90
C CYS A 107 12.03 -13.10 12.00
N HIS A 108 13.29 -13.37 12.32
CA HIS A 108 13.85 -14.73 12.32
C HIS A 108 13.69 -15.49 13.65
N GLY A 109 13.14 -14.84 14.68
CA GLY A 109 13.00 -15.44 16.01
C GLY A 109 14.34 -15.54 16.76
N PRO A 110 14.34 -16.11 17.97
CA PRO A 110 15.55 -16.28 18.77
C PRO A 110 16.55 -17.21 18.07
N ALA A 111 17.83 -16.82 18.04
CA ALA A 111 18.86 -17.48 17.24
C ALA A 111 19.96 -18.16 18.06
N SER A 112 19.92 -18.18 19.40
CA SER A 112 20.99 -18.77 20.22
C SER A 112 21.37 -20.20 19.80
N ARG A 113 20.38 -21.08 19.61
CA ARG A 113 20.58 -22.47 19.15
C ARG A 113 21.18 -22.56 17.74
N HIS A 114 20.79 -21.65 16.85
CA HIS A 114 21.36 -21.54 15.51
C HIS A 114 22.86 -21.19 15.58
N LEU A 115 23.25 -20.27 16.47
CA LEU A 115 24.63 -19.87 16.67
C LEU A 115 25.48 -20.98 17.30
N GLU A 116 24.98 -21.66 18.32
CA GLU A 116 25.67 -22.77 18.98
C GLU A 116 26.11 -23.86 17.99
N THR A 117 25.21 -24.18 17.06
CA THR A 117 25.46 -25.19 16.01
C THR A 117 26.13 -24.61 14.78
N ARG A 118 26.36 -23.29 14.75
CA ARG A 118 26.89 -22.53 13.61
C ARG A 118 26.10 -22.79 12.33
N GLY A 119 24.78 -22.90 12.45
CA GLY A 119 23.85 -23.16 11.35
C GLY A 119 23.91 -24.55 10.72
N LYS A 120 24.60 -25.51 11.35
CA LYS A 120 24.69 -26.89 10.83
C LYS A 120 23.42 -27.70 11.06
N GLU A 121 22.73 -27.43 12.16
CA GLU A 121 21.49 -28.11 12.50
C GLU A 121 20.28 -27.33 11.95
N PRO A 122 19.42 -27.97 11.14
CA PRO A 122 18.27 -27.31 10.54
C PRO A 122 17.18 -27.02 11.58
N GLY A 123 16.35 -26.01 11.31
CA GLY A 123 15.16 -25.72 12.13
C GLY A 123 15.43 -24.95 13.43
N LEU A 124 16.68 -24.54 13.69
CA LEU A 124 17.06 -23.76 14.88
C LEU A 124 16.89 -22.25 14.71
N ILE A 125 16.30 -21.80 13.60
CA ILE A 125 15.95 -20.41 13.31
C ILE A 125 14.72 -20.38 12.40
N LEU A 126 13.88 -19.35 12.50
CA LEU A 126 12.74 -19.21 11.60
C LEU A 126 13.22 -18.88 10.19
N SER A 127 12.84 -19.71 9.23
CA SER A 127 13.19 -19.52 7.83
C SER A 127 11.96 -19.27 6.97
N PHE A 128 11.94 -18.16 6.24
CA PHE A 128 10.91 -17.89 5.24
C PHE A 128 10.90 -18.90 4.09
N LYS A 129 11.88 -19.81 4.00
CA LYS A 129 11.81 -20.94 3.07
C LYS A 129 10.87 -22.05 3.56
N THR A 130 10.79 -22.28 4.87
CA THR A 130 10.08 -23.42 5.46
C THR A 130 8.73 -23.04 6.05
N LEU A 131 8.57 -21.79 6.49
CA LEU A 131 7.30 -21.29 7.02
C LEU A 131 6.16 -21.36 5.98
N SER A 132 4.98 -21.74 6.44
CA SER A 132 3.74 -21.56 5.70
C SER A 132 3.46 -20.08 5.46
N ALA A 133 2.68 -19.76 4.42
CA ALA A 133 2.28 -18.38 4.16
C ALA A 133 1.60 -17.71 5.37
N ARG A 134 0.78 -18.46 6.12
CA ARG A 134 0.11 -17.94 7.32
C ARG A 134 1.10 -17.55 8.41
N GLU A 135 2.14 -18.34 8.63
CA GLU A 135 3.17 -18.06 9.64
C GLU A 135 4.06 -16.88 9.20
N LYS A 136 4.40 -16.80 7.90
CA LYS A 136 5.11 -15.63 7.34
C LYS A 136 4.33 -14.35 7.57
N SER A 137 3.04 -14.34 7.25
CA SER A 137 2.20 -13.18 7.50
C SER A 137 2.13 -12.85 8.98
N ALA A 138 2.03 -13.85 9.86
CA ALA A 138 1.99 -13.63 11.31
C ALA A 138 3.23 -12.89 11.82
N ILE A 139 4.42 -13.14 11.26
CA ILE A 139 5.65 -12.41 11.58
C ILE A 139 5.54 -10.93 11.22
N CYS A 140 5.12 -10.61 9.98
CA CYS A 140 4.99 -9.22 9.54
C CYS A 140 3.93 -8.46 10.37
N MET A 141 2.84 -9.16 10.69
CA MET A 141 1.73 -8.63 11.47
C MET A 141 2.07 -8.49 12.97
N LYS A 142 3.29 -8.79 13.42
CA LYS A 142 3.73 -8.41 14.78
C LYS A 142 3.73 -6.88 14.95
N CYS A 143 4.13 -6.15 13.90
CA CYS A 143 4.25 -4.69 13.94
C CYS A 143 3.27 -4.01 12.98
N HIS A 144 3.00 -4.62 11.82
CA HIS A 144 2.14 -4.01 10.79
C HIS A 144 0.63 -4.11 11.07
N GLU A 145 0.23 -4.47 12.29
CA GLU A 145 -1.17 -4.47 12.74
C GLU A 145 -1.42 -3.61 13.99
N GLU A 146 -0.38 -2.94 14.51
CA GLU A 146 -0.48 -2.18 15.78
C GLU A 146 -1.38 -0.94 15.67
N ASP A 147 -1.55 -0.39 14.47
CA ASP A 147 -2.42 0.77 14.20
C ASP A 147 -3.61 0.34 13.32
N ASP A 148 -4.82 0.61 13.79
CA ASP A 148 -6.10 0.31 13.11
C ASP A 148 -6.21 0.98 11.73
N CYS A 149 -5.47 2.08 11.51
CA CYS A 149 -5.41 2.79 10.24
C CYS A 149 -4.25 2.35 9.33
N SER A 150 -3.37 1.46 9.80
CA SER A 150 -2.25 0.98 9.00
C SER A 150 -2.73 0.10 7.82
N PRO A 151 -2.00 0.07 6.70
CA PRO A 151 -2.34 -0.79 5.56
C PRO A 151 -2.49 -2.29 5.92
N GLY A 152 -1.87 -2.74 7.01
CA GLY A 152 -1.96 -4.13 7.48
C GLY A 152 -3.13 -4.43 8.40
N ALA A 153 -3.85 -3.43 8.93
CA ALA A 153 -4.95 -3.62 9.88
C ALA A 153 -6.06 -4.55 9.35
N GLN A 154 -6.30 -4.53 8.03
CA GLN A 154 -7.31 -5.34 7.36
C GLN A 154 -6.77 -6.66 6.82
N PHE A 155 -5.45 -6.93 6.91
CA PHE A 155 -4.84 -8.11 6.31
C PHE A 155 -5.46 -9.40 6.84
N ARG A 156 -5.66 -9.49 8.16
CA ARG A 156 -6.19 -10.70 8.80
C ARG A 156 -7.64 -11.02 8.42
N ALA A 157 -8.42 -10.02 8.00
CA ALA A 157 -9.76 -10.16 7.45
C ALA A 157 -9.78 -10.13 5.92
N SER A 158 -8.65 -10.37 5.25
CA SER A 158 -8.58 -10.38 3.79
C SER A 158 -8.83 -11.77 3.19
N ARG A 159 -9.10 -11.81 1.87
CA ARG A 159 -9.10 -13.06 1.10
C ARG A 159 -7.73 -13.75 1.11
N HIS A 160 -6.62 -13.00 1.16
CA HIS A 160 -5.26 -13.54 1.24
C HIS A 160 -5.10 -14.37 2.52
N ALA A 161 -5.47 -13.79 3.68
CA ALA A 161 -5.44 -14.49 4.95
C ALA A 161 -6.37 -15.70 4.97
N GLN A 162 -7.53 -15.66 4.32
CA GLN A 162 -8.42 -16.83 4.25
C GLN A 162 -7.84 -17.97 3.39
N LYS A 163 -7.22 -17.64 2.26
CA LYS A 163 -6.57 -18.62 1.38
C LYS A 163 -5.21 -19.09 1.90
N GLY A 164 -4.62 -18.37 2.86
CA GLY A 164 -3.29 -18.69 3.38
C GLY A 164 -2.24 -18.43 2.32
N VAL A 165 -2.28 -17.22 1.74
CA VAL A 165 -1.31 -16.70 0.77
C VAL A 165 -0.78 -15.36 1.24
#